data_AF-A0A3D5WNI9-F1
#
_entry.id   AF-A0A3D5WNI9-F1
#
_cell.length_a   1.000
_cell.length_b   1.000
_cell.length_c   1.000
_cell.angle_alpha   90.00
_cell.angle_beta   90.00
_cell.angle_gamma   90.00
#
_symmetry.space_group_name_H-M   'P 1'
#
loop_
_entity.id
_entity.type
_entity.pdbx_description
1 polymer ?
#
loop_
_entity_poly.entity_id
_entity_poly.type
_entity_poly.pdbx_seq_one_letter_code
_entity_poly.pdbx_strand_id
1 'polypeptide(L)'
;MLKLGQYQKLTIAKKVEFGVYLAEEQDMEKRVLLPAKQVPENAKTGDELEVFLYKDSKDRMIATTNQPKITLGGLAVLRVAQVGKIGAFLDWG
;
A
#
# COMPACT_ATOMS: atom_id res chain seq x y z
N MET A 1 5.44 -1.99 -13.99
CA MET A 1 5.86 -2.92 -12.92
C MET A 1 5.51 -2.32 -11.57
N LEU A 2 4.92 -3.09 -10.65
CA LEU A 2 4.68 -2.68 -9.26
C LEU A 2 6.00 -2.38 -8.52
N LYS A 3 6.10 -1.19 -7.91
CA LYS A 3 7.31 -0.68 -7.26
C LYS A 3 7.10 -0.55 -5.75
N LEU A 4 7.80 -1.40 -5.00
CA LEU A 4 7.80 -1.35 -3.54
C LEU A 4 8.38 -0.01 -3.03
N GLY A 5 7.73 0.58 -2.02
CA GLY A 5 8.18 1.81 -1.38
C GLY A 5 7.89 3.07 -2.19
N GLN A 6 7.01 3.00 -3.19
CA GLN A 6 6.65 4.12 -4.06
C GLN A 6 5.13 4.30 -4.14
N TYR A 7 4.72 5.54 -4.36
CA TYR A 7 3.38 5.84 -4.82
C TYR A 7 3.27 5.52 -6.30
N GLN A 8 2.13 4.96 -6.67
CA GLN A 8 1.81 4.68 -8.05
C GLN A 8 0.30 4.65 -8.24
N LYS A 9 -0.12 5.03 -9.44
CA LYS A 9 -1.50 4.95 -9.85
C LYS A 9 -1.78 3.56 -10.40
N LEU A 10 -2.82 2.92 -9.87
CA LEU A 10 -3.23 1.57 -10.23
C LEU A 10 -4.73 1.50 -10.46
N THR A 11 -5.14 0.64 -11.37
CA THR A 11 -6.54 0.47 -11.76
C THR A 11 -7.19 -0.63 -10.94
N ILE A 12 -8.43 -0.41 -10.50
CA ILE A 12 -9.23 -1.43 -9.83
C ILE A 12 -9.57 -2.54 -10.83
N ALA A 13 -8.89 -3.68 -10.67
CA ALA A 13 -9.08 -4.86 -11.51
C ALA A 13 -10.25 -5.73 -11.04
N LYS A 14 -10.46 -5.83 -9.72
CA LYS A 14 -11.53 -6.68 -9.14
C LYS A 14 -11.91 -6.23 -7.73
N LYS A 15 -13.21 -6.25 -7.42
CA LYS A 15 -13.72 -6.13 -6.04
C LYS A 15 -13.86 -7.49 -5.36
N VAL A 16 -13.54 -7.55 -4.08
CA VAL A 16 -13.71 -8.71 -3.19
C VAL A 16 -14.25 -8.25 -1.84
N GLU A 17 -14.73 -9.15 -0.99
CA GLU A 17 -15.35 -8.80 0.30
C GLU A 17 -14.42 -8.00 1.23
N PHE A 18 -13.11 -8.28 1.17
CA PHE A 18 -12.11 -7.66 2.03
C PHE A 18 -11.31 -6.53 1.36
N GLY A 19 -11.73 -6.04 0.18
CA GLY A 19 -11.10 -4.90 -0.48
C GLY A 19 -11.17 -4.94 -2.01
N VAL A 20 -10.16 -4.36 -2.64
CA VAL A 20 -10.04 -4.37 -4.10
C VAL A 20 -8.65 -4.79 -4.53
N TYR A 21 -8.57 -5.54 -5.61
CA TYR A 21 -7.31 -5.80 -6.30
C TYR A 21 -7.03 -4.68 -7.27
N LEU A 22 -5.83 -4.10 -7.14
CA LEU A 22 -5.29 -3.06 -7.99
C LEU A 22 -4.19 -3.65 -8.87
N ALA A 23 -4.15 -3.26 -10.14
CA ALA A 23 -3.15 -3.70 -11.10
C ALA A 23 -2.78 -2.57 -12.05
N GLU A 24 -1.68 -2.72 -12.78
CA GLU A 24 -1.37 -1.83 -13.89
C GLU A 24 -2.25 -2.22 -15.09
N GLU A 25 -2.72 -1.25 -15.87
CA GLU A 25 -3.61 -1.52 -17.02
C GLU A 25 -3.03 -2.55 -18.00
N GLN A 26 -1.70 -2.54 -18.15
CA GLN A 26 -0.97 -3.41 -19.08
C GLN A 26 -0.68 -4.81 -18.53
N ASP A 27 -0.85 -5.04 -17.22
CA ASP A 27 -0.55 -6.32 -16.55
C ASP A 27 -1.56 -6.58 -15.42
N MET A 28 -2.73 -7.10 -15.81
CA MET A 28 -3.83 -7.41 -14.89
C MET A 28 -3.64 -8.70 -14.08
N GLU A 29 -2.60 -9.48 -14.37
CA GLU A 29 -2.26 -10.69 -13.61
C GLU A 29 -1.52 -10.32 -12.31
N LYS A 30 -0.60 -9.35 -12.38
CA LYS A 30 0.14 -8.86 -11.21
C LYS A 30 -0.64 -7.79 -10.47
N ARG A 31 -1.38 -8.24 -9.46
CA ARG A 31 -2.24 -7.40 -8.63
C ARG A 31 -1.82 -7.35 -7.18
N VAL A 32 -2.15 -6.25 -6.52
CA VAL A 32 -1.98 -6.01 -5.08
C VAL A 32 -3.33 -5.67 -4.45
N LEU A 33 -3.49 -6.04 -3.19
CA LEU A 33 -4.73 -5.79 -2.45
C LEU A 33 -4.69 -4.39 -1.83
N LEU A 34 -5.76 -3.61 -1.99
CA LEU A 34 -6.11 -2.47 -1.14
C LEU A 34 -7.22 -2.92 -0.18
N PRO A 35 -7.00 -2.91 1.15
CA PRO A 35 -8.00 -3.35 2.13
C PRO A 35 -9.31 -2.54 2.08
N ALA A 36 -10.45 -3.18 2.32
CA ALA A 36 -11.78 -2.58 2.23
C ALA A 36 -11.93 -1.24 2.98
N LYS A 37 -11.30 -1.11 4.17
CA LYS A 37 -11.35 0.11 4.99
C LYS A 37 -10.73 1.34 4.32
N GLN A 38 -9.93 1.12 3.27
CA GLN A 38 -9.21 2.16 2.54
C GLN A 38 -9.77 2.37 1.14
N VAL A 39 -10.80 1.62 0.74
CA VAL A 39 -11.45 1.76 -0.56
C VAL A 39 -12.41 2.95 -0.50
N PRO A 40 -12.31 3.94 -1.40
CA PRO A 40 -13.28 5.04 -1.46
C PRO A 40 -14.71 4.52 -1.68
N GLU A 41 -15.71 5.12 -1.01
CA GLU A 41 -17.09 4.60 -0.95
C GLU A 41 -17.72 4.31 -2.32
N ASN A 42 -17.37 5.09 -3.34
CA ASN A 42 -17.94 4.99 -4.69
C ASN A 42 -16.99 4.41 -5.74
N ALA A 43 -15.83 3.88 -5.33
CA ALA A 43 -14.84 3.33 -6.26
C ALA A 43 -15.41 2.11 -7.00
N LYS A 44 -15.15 2.00 -8.31
CA LYS A 44 -15.65 0.95 -9.21
C LYS A 44 -14.49 0.29 -9.95
N THR A 45 -14.73 -0.92 -10.48
CA THR A 45 -13.77 -1.56 -11.38
C THR A 45 -13.48 -0.64 -12.57
N GLY A 46 -12.21 -0.48 -12.92
CA GLY A 46 -11.76 0.47 -13.93
C GLY A 46 -11.35 1.85 -13.38
N ASP A 47 -11.70 2.19 -12.14
CA ASP A 47 -11.22 3.44 -11.54
C ASP A 47 -9.74 3.34 -11.19
N GLU A 48 -9.03 4.47 -11.32
CA GLU A 48 -7.62 4.60 -10.96
C GLU A 48 -7.48 5.18 -9.55
N LEU A 49 -6.65 4.55 -8.73
CA LEU A 49 -6.31 5.00 -7.39
C LEU A 49 -4.80 5.23 -7.27
N GLU A 50 -4.41 6.36 -6.68
CA GLU A 50 -3.04 6.58 -6.24
C GLU A 50 -2.82 5.89 -4.89
N VAL A 51 -1.89 4.93 -4.85
CA VAL A 51 -1.62 4.13 -3.66
C VAL A 51 -0.11 3.99 -3.42
N PHE A 52 0.27 3.82 -2.17
CA PHE A 52 1.62 3.45 -1.79
C PHE A 52 1.74 1.93 -1.66
N LEU A 53 2.78 1.34 -2.26
CA LEU A 53 3.04 -0.09 -2.13
C LEU A 53 4.05 -0.38 -1.04
N TYR A 54 3.70 -1.28 -0.12
CA TYR A 54 4.58 -1.72 0.96
C TYR A 54 4.44 -3.22 1.21
N LYS A 55 5.23 -3.76 2.14
CA LYS A 55 5.08 -5.15 2.62
C LYS A 55 4.42 -5.17 3.98
N ASP A 56 3.41 -6.02 4.13
CA ASP A 56 2.78 -6.25 5.43
C ASP A 56 3.64 -7.17 6.32
N SER A 57 3.14 -7.47 7.52
CA SER A 57 3.84 -8.35 8.48
C SER A 57 3.98 -9.79 8.03
N LYS A 58 3.34 -10.20 6.93
CA LYS A 58 3.48 -11.52 6.31
C LYS A 58 4.36 -11.48 5.05
N ASP A 59 5.13 -10.41 4.86
CA ASP A 59 6.01 -10.17 3.71
C ASP A 59 5.26 -10.07 2.37
N ARG A 60 3.95 -9.81 2.39
CA ARG A 60 3.14 -9.70 1.18
C ARG A 60 3.09 -8.27 0.70
N MET A 61 3.23 -8.08 -0.62
CA MET A 61 3.05 -6.76 -1.23
C MET A 61 1.56 -6.36 -1.15
N ILE A 62 1.32 -5.18 -0.60
CA ILE A 62 -0.02 -4.65 -0.32
C ILE A 62 -0.04 -3.15 -0.65
N ALA A 63 -1.21 -2.66 -1.06
CA ALA A 63 -1.46 -1.25 -1.33
C ALA A 63 -2.09 -0.56 -0.13
N THR A 64 -1.76 0.71 0.07
CA THR A 64 -2.41 1.57 1.06
C THR A 64 -2.67 2.96 0.48
N THR A 65 -3.78 3.58 0.88
CA THR A 65 -4.06 5.01 0.67
C THR A 65 -3.56 5.86 1.84
N ASN A 66 -3.11 5.24 2.93
CA ASN A 66 -2.45 5.97 4.01
C ASN A 66 -1.13 6.54 3.49
N GLN A 67 -0.85 7.77 3.91
CA GLN A 67 0.40 8.42 3.56
C GLN A 67 1.47 8.09 4.60
N PRO A 68 2.53 7.34 4.26
CA PRO A 68 3.66 7.17 5.16
C PRO A 68 4.31 8.52 5.48
N LYS A 69 4.80 8.63 6.71
CA LYS A 69 5.51 9.82 7.24
C LYS A 69 6.90 10.01 6.59
N ILE A 70 7.43 8.97 5.96
CA ILE A 70 8.72 8.97 5.29
C ILE A 70 8.66 8.03 4.08
N THR A 71 9.36 8.37 3.01
CA THR A 71 9.48 7.55 1.79
C THR A 71 10.95 7.26 1.48
N LEU A 72 11.20 6.37 0.52
CA LEU A 72 12.55 5.98 0.13
C LEU A 72 13.39 7.21 -0.26
N GLY A 73 14.57 7.35 0.37
CA GLY A 73 15.47 8.49 0.17
C GLY A 73 15.13 9.74 1.01
N GLY A 74 14.01 9.72 1.74
CA GLY A 74 13.62 10.78 2.66
C GLY A 74 14.33 10.72 4.01
N LEU A 75 14.30 11.84 4.74
CA LEU A 75 14.73 11.94 6.13
C LEU A 75 13.58 12.51 6.97
N ALA A 76 13.24 11.86 8.08
CA ALA A 76 12.20 12.32 8.99
C ALA A 76 12.48 11.88 10.44
N VAL A 77 11.93 12.63 11.40
CA VAL A 77 11.89 12.23 12.81
C VAL A 77 10.63 11.40 13.05
N LEU A 78 10.79 10.18 13.55
CA LEU A 78 9.69 9.25 13.80
C LEU A 78 9.60 8.85 15.27
N ARG A 79 8.39 8.46 15.69
CA ARG A 79 8.15 7.95 17.03
C ARG A 79 8.60 6.49 17.13
N VAL A 80 9.27 6.14 18.23
CA VAL A 80 9.55 4.74 18.57
C VAL A 80 8.25 4.06 18.99
N ALA A 81 7.80 3.08 18.22
CA ALA A 81 6.62 2.27 18.52
C ALA A 81 6.95 1.14 19.51
N GLN A 82 8.13 0.52 19.38
CA GLN A 82 8.57 -0.57 20.23
C GLN A 82 10.10 -0.64 20.28
N VAL A 83 10.65 -1.06 21.42
CA VAL A 83 12.06 -1.44 21.56
C VAL A 83 12.13 -2.91 21.94
N GLY A 84 13.00 -3.66 21.28
CA GLY A 84 13.23 -5.08 21.54
C GLY A 84 14.70 -5.46 21.42
N LYS A 85 15.00 -6.75 21.61
CA LYS A 85 16.38 -7.26 21.59
C LYS A 85 17.13 -6.99 20.28
N ILE A 86 16.41 -6.96 19.16
CA ILE A 86 16.99 -6.79 17.82
C ILE A 86 17.06 -5.33 17.35
N GLY A 87 16.41 -4.40 18.06
CA GLY A 87 16.40 -2.99 17.68
C GLY A 87 15.14 -2.24 18.11
N ALA A 88 15.00 -1.01 17.60
CA ALA A 88 13.82 -0.17 17.76
C ALA A 88 12.99 -0.15 16.47
N PHE A 89 11.68 -0.28 16.63
CA PHE A 89 10.70 -0.19 15.56
C PHE A 89 10.06 1.19 15.59
N LEU A 90 10.05 1.85 14.44
CA LEU A 90 9.54 3.21 14.29
C LEU A 90 8.14 3.19 13.67
N ASP A 91 7.26 4.03 14.19
CA ASP A 91 5.96 4.32 13.59
C ASP A 91 6.17 5.30 12.44
N TRP A 92 6.06 4.79 11.23
CA TRP A 92 6.20 5.51 9.97
C TRP A 92 4.86 5.72 9.24
N GLY A 93 3.73 5.42 9.89
CA GLY A 93 2.38 5.47 9.29
C GLY A 93 1.70 4.11 9.27
#